data_AF-A0A820K3J9-F1
#
_entry.id   AF-A0A820K3J9-F1
#
_cell.length_a   1.000
_cell.length_b   1.000
_cell.length_c   1.000
_cell.angle_alpha   90.00
_cell.angle_beta   90.00
_cell.angle_gamma   90.00
#
_symmetry.space_group_name_H-M   'P 1'
#
loop_
_entity.id
_entity.type
_entity.pdbx_description
1 polymer ?
#
loop_
_entity_poly.entity_id
_entity_poly.type
_entity_poly.pdbx_seq_one_letter_code
_entity_poly.pdbx_strand_id
1 'polypeptide(L)'
;IRSTPHGKVEQNLFDKVRPNLRVLVCASSQDKYVLVRGIMASKINPTREIVAITGCHNNDVPALKAADVGFSMDEYYLLAIS
;
A
#
# COMPACT_ATOMS: atom_id res chain seq x y z
N ILE A 1 2.77 -0.15 14.31
CA ILE A 1 1.82 -1.24 14.02
C ILE A 1 2.39 -2.65 14.28
N ARG A 2 3.49 -2.77 15.04
CA ARG A 2 4.14 -4.03 15.43
C ARG A 2 4.42 -3.93 16.92
N SER A 3 4.31 -5.02 17.67
CA SER A 3 4.72 -5.04 19.10
C SER A 3 6.23 -5.06 19.30
N THR A 4 7.01 -5.49 18.28
CA THR A 4 8.48 -5.46 18.29
C THR A 4 9.03 -4.85 17.00
N PRO A 5 10.24 -4.26 16.99
CA PRO A 5 10.79 -3.58 15.81
C PRO A 5 10.88 -4.46 14.55
N HIS A 6 11.19 -5.74 14.73
CA HIS A 6 11.28 -6.74 13.66
C HIS A 6 10.09 -7.70 13.61
N GLY A 7 9.02 -7.40 14.36
CA GLY A 7 7.82 -8.21 14.42
C GLY A 7 6.99 -8.17 13.13
N LYS A 8 6.05 -9.10 12.99
CA LYS A 8 5.04 -9.02 11.93
C LYS A 8 4.08 -7.87 12.21
N VAL A 9 3.49 -7.32 11.15
CA VAL A 9 2.42 -6.33 11.30
C VAL A 9 1.23 -6.97 11.98
N GLU A 10 0.73 -6.32 13.03
CA GLU A 10 -0.46 -6.78 13.75
C GLU A 10 -1.68 -6.05 13.22
N GLN A 11 -2.64 -6.83 12.71
CA GLN A 11 -3.85 -6.28 12.08
C GLN A 11 -4.63 -5.39 13.03
N ASN A 12 -4.80 -5.78 14.30
CA ASN A 12 -5.53 -4.98 15.29
C ASN A 12 -4.89 -3.61 15.54
N LEU A 13 -3.57 -3.49 15.45
CA LEU A 13 -2.87 -2.21 15.60
C LEU A 13 -2.94 -1.39 14.29
N PHE A 14 -2.87 -2.06 13.15
CA PHE A 14 -3.05 -1.44 11.85
C PHE A 14 -4.45 -0.82 11.71
N ASP A 15 -5.48 -1.57 12.09
CA ASP A 15 -6.88 -1.17 12.00
C ASP A 15 -7.22 0.04 12.89
N LYS A 16 -6.45 0.28 13.96
CA LYS A 16 -6.57 1.50 14.78
C LYS A 16 -6.02 2.75 14.10
N VAL A 17 -4.98 2.61 13.28
CA VAL A 17 -4.26 3.73 12.67
C VAL A 17 -4.81 4.05 11.28
N ARG A 18 -5.06 3.01 10.48
CA ARG A 18 -5.42 3.11 9.07
C ARG A 18 -6.64 4.00 8.78
N PRO A 19 -7.74 4.04 9.56
CA PRO A 19 -8.88 4.92 9.30
C PRO A 19 -8.52 6.40 9.20
N ASN A 20 -7.45 6.83 9.87
CA ASN A 20 -6.96 8.21 9.87
C ASN A 20 -5.71 8.40 8.99
N LEU A 21 -5.13 7.31 8.46
CA LEU A 21 -3.96 7.37 7.59
C LEU A 21 -4.39 7.84 6.19
N ARG A 22 -3.94 9.03 5.81
CA ARG A 22 -4.21 9.64 4.49
C ARG A 22 -2.95 9.81 3.65
N VAL A 23 -1.82 10.09 4.30
CA VAL A 23 -0.54 10.37 3.64
C VAL A 23 0.53 9.48 4.27
N LEU A 24 1.29 8.79 3.42
CA LEU A 24 2.48 8.03 3.80
C LEU A 24 3.65 8.57 2.97
N VAL A 25 4.66 9.14 3.64
CA VAL A 25 5.83 9.76 3.00
C VAL A 25 7.05 8.86 3.20
N CYS A 26 8.00 8.90 2.26
CA CYS A 26 9.23 8.08 2.29
C CYS A 26 8.96 6.56 2.37
N ALA A 27 7.86 6.10 1.79
CA ALA A 27 7.46 4.70 1.81
C ALA A 27 8.35 3.84 0.89
N SER A 28 8.89 2.75 1.42
CA SER A 28 9.53 1.71 0.61
C SER A 28 8.48 0.88 -0.16
N SER A 29 8.92 0.11 -1.15
CA SER A 29 8.07 -0.86 -1.85
C SER A 29 7.37 -1.82 -0.89
N GLN A 30 8.07 -2.23 0.18
CA GLN A 30 7.52 -3.11 1.20
C GLN A 30 6.44 -2.42 2.02
N ASP A 31 6.61 -1.14 2.36
CA ASP A 31 5.61 -0.39 3.14
C ASP A 31 4.31 -0.25 2.35
N LYS A 32 4.41 0.04 1.05
CA LYS A 32 3.26 0.10 0.15
C LYS A 32 2.53 -1.23 0.08
N TYR A 33 3.27 -2.33 -0.08
CA TYR A 33 2.70 -3.68 -0.08
C TYR A 33 1.99 -4.02 1.24
N VAL A 34 2.62 -3.71 2.38
CA VAL A 34 2.05 -3.93 3.71
C VAL A 34 0.77 -3.12 3.90
N LEU A 35 0.75 -1.86 3.46
CA LEU A 35 -0.43 -1.01 3.52
C LEU A 35 -1.60 -1.66 2.76
N VAL A 36 -1.37 -2.09 1.53
CA VAL A 36 -2.40 -2.71 0.67
C VAL A 36 -2.94 -3.98 1.28
N ARG A 37 -2.06 -4.89 1.71
CA ARG A 37 -2.47 -6.15 2.34
C ARG A 37 -3.20 -5.92 3.66
N GLY A 38 -2.76 -4.96 4.46
CA GLY A 38 -3.42 -4.58 5.70
C GLY A 38 -4.81 -4.00 5.46
N ILE A 39 -4.96 -3.19 4.40
CA ILE A 39 -6.24 -2.61 3.98
C ILE A 39 -7.22 -3.73 3.58
N MET A 40 -6.80 -4.63 2.69
CA MET A 40 -7.65 -5.73 2.20
C MET A 40 -8.00 -6.77 3.27
N ALA A 41 -7.14 -6.96 4.28
CA ALA A 41 -7.37 -7.88 5.39
C ALA A 41 -8.24 -7.28 6.51
N SER A 42 -8.44 -5.96 6.49
CA SER A 42 -9.18 -5.22 7.50
C SER A 42 -10.65 -5.62 7.51
N LYS A 43 -11.24 -5.70 8.71
CA LYS A 43 -12.66 -6.02 8.92
C LYS A 43 -13.40 -4.93 9.69
N ILE A 44 -12.87 -3.70 9.67
CA ILE A 44 -13.50 -2.55 10.34
C ILE A 44 -14.87 -2.26 9.72
N ASN A 45 -14.95 -2.38 8.39
CA ASN A 45 -16.19 -2.23 7.65
C ASN A 45 -16.86 -3.60 7.46
N PRO A 46 -18.21 -3.68 7.50
CA PRO A 46 -18.95 -4.94 7.31
C PRO A 46 -18.75 -5.51 5.90
N THR A 47 -18.47 -4.65 4.93
CA THR A 47 -18.12 -5.02 3.56
C THR A 47 -16.61 -5.01 3.37
N ARG A 48 -16.09 -5.98 2.62
CA ARG A 48 -14.69 -5.96 2.16
C ARG A 48 -14.43 -4.69 1.36
N GLU A 49 -13.30 -4.05 1.64
CA GLU A 49 -12.86 -2.90 0.86
C GLU A 49 -12.09 -3.34 -0.38
N ILE A 50 -12.31 -2.62 -1.47
CA ILE A 50 -11.61 -2.81 -2.73
C ILE A 50 -10.47 -1.81 -2.80
N VAL A 51 -9.27 -2.28 -3.11
CA VAL A 51 -8.06 -1.47 -3.13
C VAL A 51 -7.60 -1.25 -4.56
N ALA A 52 -7.57 0.01 -4.96
CA ALA A 52 -6.94 0.44 -6.20
C ALA A 52 -5.58 1.10 -5.91
N ILE A 53 -4.58 0.81 -6.74
CA ILE A 53 -3.25 1.44 -6.67
C ILE A 53 -2.91 2.04 -8.03
N THR A 54 -2.34 3.24 -8.00
CA THR A 54 -1.63 3.82 -9.14
C THR A 54 -0.16 4.02 -8.77
N GLY A 55 0.77 3.69 -9.66
CA GLY A 55 2.20 3.75 -9.37
C GLY A 55 3.10 3.41 -10.56
N CYS A 56 4.41 3.44 -10.32
CA CYS A 56 5.42 3.11 -11.32
C CYS A 56 5.77 1.61 -11.28
N HIS A 57 5.94 1.02 -12.45
CA HIS A 57 6.20 -0.42 -12.65
C HIS A 57 7.52 -0.94 -12.04
N ASN A 58 8.38 -0.11 -11.44
CA ASN A 58 9.63 -0.60 -10.82
C ASN A 58 9.47 -0.75 -9.30
N ASN A 59 9.05 0.31 -8.61
CA ASN A 59 8.98 0.33 -7.15
C ASN A 59 7.65 -0.17 -6.60
N ASP A 60 6.58 -0.14 -7.39
CA ASP A 60 5.23 -0.40 -6.90
C ASP A 60 4.69 -1.78 -7.29
N VAL A 61 5.46 -2.60 -8.02
CA VAL A 61 5.05 -3.92 -8.54
C VAL A 61 4.40 -4.81 -7.50
N PRO A 62 5.00 -5.02 -6.30
CA PRO A 62 4.42 -5.94 -5.33
C PRO A 62 3.05 -5.44 -4.85
N ALA A 63 2.92 -4.12 -4.68
CA ALA A 63 1.69 -3.49 -4.26
C ALA A 63 0.64 -3.55 -5.38
N LEU A 64 1.02 -3.20 -6.63
CA LEU A 64 0.16 -3.26 -7.82
C LEU A 64 -0.41 -4.66 -8.04
N LYS A 65 0.41 -5.71 -7.85
CA LYS A 65 -0.03 -7.11 -7.96
C LYS A 65 -0.91 -7.57 -6.79
N ALA A 66 -0.77 -6.95 -5.62
CA ALA A 66 -1.54 -7.29 -4.45
C ALA A 66 -2.92 -6.63 -4.43
N ALA A 67 -3.05 -5.47 -5.06
CA ALA A 67 -4.30 -4.72 -5.16
C ALA A 67 -5.38 -5.48 -5.94
N ASP A 68 -6.64 -5.13 -5.71
CA ASP A 68 -7.75 -5.63 -6.54
C ASP A 68 -7.68 -5.03 -7.96
N VAL A 69 -7.26 -3.77 -8.07
CA VAL A 69 -7.04 -3.08 -9.35
C VAL A 69 -5.73 -2.30 -9.30
N GLY A 70 -4.84 -2.55 -10.25
CA GLY A 70 -3.55 -1.87 -10.38
C GLY A 70 -3.46 -1.06 -11.68
N PHE A 71 -3.09 0.21 -11.57
CA PHE A 71 -2.76 1.09 -12.69
C PHE A 71 -1.25 1.35 -12.68
N SER A 72 -0.56 0.87 -13.71
CA SER A 72 0.83 1.22 -13.93
C SER A 72 0.89 2.46 -14.81
N MET A 73 1.66 3.45 -14.39
CA MET A 73 2.05 4.56 -15.25
C MET A 73 3.42 4.25 -15.85
N ASP A 74 3.56 4.50 -17.15
CA ASP A 74 4.82 4.36 -17.87
C ASP A 74 5.75 5.53 -17.56
N GLU A 75 6.99 5.21 -17.25
CA GLU A 75 8.05 6.18 -16.99
C GLU A 75 8.69 6.64 -18.32
N TYR A 76 7.92 7.26 -19.21
CA TYR A 76 8.42 7.72 -20.53
C TYR A 76 8.27 9.23 -20.80
N TYR A 77 8.13 10.07 -19.75
CA TYR A 77 7.99 11.52 -19.93
C TYR A 77 9.06 12.38 -19.26
N LEU A 78 9.94 11.84 -18.41
CA LEU A 78 11.00 12.63 -17.75
C LEU A 78 12.34 12.62 -18.49
N LEU A 79 12.61 11.62 -19.33
CA LEU A 79 13.81 11.59 -20.19
C LEU A 79 13.65 12.39 -21.50
N ALA A 80 12.44 12.83 -21.84
CA ALA A 80 12.17 13.60 -23.06
C ALA A 80 12.36 15.12 -22.90
N ILE A 81 12.77 15.59 -21.71
CA ILE A 81 12.99 17.01 -21.39
C ILE A 81 14.35 17.23 -20.70
N SER A 82 15.27 16.27 -20.83
CA SER A 82 16.66 16.39 -20.38
C SER A 82 17.61 16.65 -21.54
#